data_AF-A0A7K3WKT8-F1
#
_entry.id   AF-A0A7K3WKT8-F1
#
_cell.length_a   1.000
_cell.length_b   1.000
_cell.length_c   1.000
_cell.angle_alpha   90.00
_cell.angle_beta   90.00
_cell.angle_gamma   90.00
#
_symmetry.space_group_name_H-M   'P 1'
#
loop_
_entity.id
_entity.type
_entity.pdbx_description
1 polymer ?
#
loop_
_entity_poly.entity_id
_entity_poly.type
_entity_poly.pdbx_seq_one_letter_code
_entity_poly.pdbx_strand_id
1 'polypeptide(L)'
;MSDPLTVQLDVLDGLAAELTALGAELADDAHVSTACGTSLGWSLDGGPGAETAAVGHEWGTVLGLLAGRATEVGATLSAAVAGYRALDRSAAELVAGARGRSAVAR
;
A
#
# COMPACT_ATOMS: atom_id res chain seq x y z
N MET A 1 10.23 -15.96 -26.77
CA MET A 1 10.27 -16.75 -25.52
C MET A 1 9.65 -15.89 -24.45
N SER A 2 8.42 -16.19 -24.03
CA SER A 2 7.84 -15.53 -22.87
C SER A 2 8.58 -16.05 -21.66
N ASP A 3 9.33 -15.19 -20.99
CA ASP A 3 9.88 -15.48 -19.68
C ASP A 3 8.69 -15.94 -18.82
N PRO A 4 8.71 -17.12 -18.17
CA PRO A 4 7.64 -17.45 -17.25
C PRO A 4 7.59 -16.29 -16.26
N LEU A 5 6.44 -15.62 -16.22
CA LEU A 5 6.09 -14.63 -15.21
C LEU A 5 6.17 -15.37 -13.88
N THR A 6 7.38 -15.50 -13.35
CA THR A 6 7.64 -15.89 -11.97
C THR A 6 7.25 -14.64 -11.20
N VAL A 7 5.94 -14.40 -11.12
CA VAL A 7 5.39 -13.44 -10.18
C VAL A 7 5.78 -14.02 -8.84
N GLN A 8 6.78 -13.41 -8.22
CA GLN A 8 7.13 -13.72 -6.84
C GLN A 8 6.02 -13.13 -5.99
N LEU A 9 4.87 -13.82 -5.94
CA LEU A 9 3.66 -13.37 -5.28
C LEU A 9 3.92 -13.03 -3.80
N ASP A 10 4.85 -13.76 -3.18
CA ASP A 10 5.26 -13.50 -1.80
C ASP A 10 6.09 -12.21 -1.67
N VAL A 11 6.91 -11.88 -2.67
CA VAL A 11 7.62 -10.59 -2.73
C VAL A 11 6.64 -9.44 -2.94
N LEU A 12 5.60 -9.63 -3.76
CA LEU A 12 4.55 -8.64 -3.95
C LEU A 12 3.70 -8.45 -2.70
N ASP A 13 3.38 -9.53 -1.96
CA ASP A 13 2.73 -9.44 -0.65
C ASP A 13 3.62 -8.68 0.35
N GLY A 14 4.93 -8.96 0.35
CA GLY A 14 5.91 -8.24 1.18
C GLY A 14 5.93 -6.74 0.86
N LEU A 15 6.04 -6.39 -0.42
CA LEU A 15 6.00 -5.00 -0.88
C LEU A 15 4.66 -4.31 -0.52
N ALA A 16 3.54 -5.02 -0.64
CA ALA A 16 2.23 -4.48 -0.26
C ALA A 16 2.15 -4.17 1.24
N ALA A 17 2.74 -5.02 2.08
CA ALA A 17 2.84 -4.78 3.52
C ALA A 17 3.76 -3.59 3.82
N GLU A 18 4.93 -3.51 3.18
CA GLU A 18 5.86 -2.38 3.31
C GLU A 18 5.21 -1.05 2.91
N LEU A 19 4.48 -1.00 1.79
CA LEU A 19 3.76 0.21 1.36
C LEU A 19 2.65 0.61 2.32
N THR A 20 1.96 -0.39 2.90
CA THR A 20 0.93 -0.12 3.92
C THR A 20 1.54 0.44 5.20
N ALA A 21 2.67 -0.13 5.65
CA ALA A 21 3.41 0.35 6.81
C ALA A 21 3.97 1.75 6.58
N LEU A 22 4.59 2.00 5.43
CA LEU A 22 5.06 3.33 5.03
C LEU A 22 3.91 4.34 4.99
N GLY A 23 2.73 3.93 4.50
CA GLY A 23 1.54 4.77 4.53
C GLY A 23 1.14 5.18 5.95
N ALA A 24 1.21 4.27 6.92
CA ALA A 24 0.93 4.56 8.32
C ALA A 24 1.98 5.52 8.93
N GLU A 25 3.27 5.27 8.70
CA GLU A 25 4.36 6.13 9.18
C GLU A 25 4.21 7.56 8.64
N LEU A 26 3.92 7.71 7.33
CA LEU A 26 3.71 9.02 6.71
C LEU A 26 2.46 9.74 7.23
N ALA A 27 1.41 9.00 7.60
CA ALA A 27 0.21 9.57 8.19
C ALA A 27 0.47 10.12 9.60
N ASP A 28 1.29 9.42 10.38
CA ASP A 28 1.74 9.90 11.69
C ASP A 28 2.62 11.16 11.54
N ASP A 29 3.56 11.15 10.59
CA ASP A 29 4.40 12.32 10.29
C ASP A 29 3.57 13.52 9.80
N ALA A 30 2.50 13.27 9.03
CA ALA A 30 1.56 14.31 8.60
C ALA A 30 0.88 14.98 9.79
N HIS A 31 0.44 14.16 10.76
CA HIS A 31 -0.17 14.64 12.00
C HIS A 31 0.83 15.46 12.82
N VAL A 32 2.04 14.94 13.04
CA VAL A 32 3.11 15.62 13.78
C VAL A 32 3.48 16.94 13.12
N SER A 33 3.63 16.98 11.79
CA SER A 33 3.96 18.20 11.05
C SER A 33 2.91 19.29 11.22
N THR A 34 1.64 18.92 11.14
CA THR A 34 0.52 19.85 11.34
C THR A 34 0.47 20.37 12.79
N ALA A 35 0.66 19.47 13.77
CA ALA A 35 0.64 19.83 15.19
C ALA A 35 1.82 20.74 15.55
N CYS A 36 3.03 20.41 15.09
CA CYS A 36 4.23 21.22 15.30
C CYS A 36 4.10 22.60 14.65
N GLY A 37 3.63 22.68 13.40
CA GLY A 37 3.38 23.95 12.72
C GLY A 37 2.41 24.83 13.50
N THR A 38 1.30 24.24 13.98
CA THR A 38 0.31 24.96 14.81
C THR A 38 0.93 25.45 16.11
N SER A 39 1.65 24.57 16.83
CA SER A 39 2.26 24.89 18.12
C SER A 39 3.34 25.99 18.00
N LEU A 40 4.19 25.90 16.98
CA LEU A 40 5.22 26.89 16.71
C LEU A 40 4.60 28.21 16.23
N GLY A 41 3.56 28.13 15.41
CA GLY A 41 2.80 29.30 14.97
C GLY A 41 2.15 30.07 16.12
N TRP A 42 1.73 29.39 17.19
CA TRP A 42 1.24 30.03 18.42
C TRP A 42 2.36 30.61 19.28
N SER A 43 3.59 30.14 19.12
CA SER A 43 4.75 30.57 19.91
C SER A 43 5.49 31.76 19.28
N LEU A 44 5.23 32.04 18.01
CA LEU A 44 5.83 33.12 17.23
C LEU A 44 4.79 34.21 16.95
N ASP A 45 5.12 35.46 17.27
CA ASP A 45 4.21 36.57 17.01
C ASP A 45 4.19 37.00 15.54
N GLY A 46 3.00 37.34 15.04
CA GLY A 46 2.82 38.01 13.75
C GLY A 46 3.08 37.13 12.53
N GLY A 47 3.65 37.73 11.48
CA GLY A 47 3.86 37.09 10.17
C GLY A 47 4.60 35.75 10.22
N PRO A 48 5.75 35.63 10.93
CA PRO A 48 6.49 34.38 11.03
C PRO A 48 5.69 33.23 11.66
N GLY A 49 4.82 33.52 12.64
CA GLY A 49 3.95 32.51 13.25
C GLY A 49 2.88 32.01 12.28
N ALA A 50 2.24 32.93 11.56
CA ALA A 50 1.27 32.59 10.52
C ALA A 50 1.90 31.74 9.39
N GLU A 51 3.10 32.11 8.93
CA GLU A 51 3.83 31.36 7.91
C GLU A 51 4.25 29.97 8.40
N THR A 52 4.73 29.86 9.64
CA THR A 52 5.12 28.58 10.23
C THR A 52 3.93 27.62 10.36
N ALA A 53 2.76 28.14 10.78
CA ALA A 53 1.54 27.34 10.84
C ALA A 53 1.09 26.87 9.46
N ALA A 54 1.14 27.75 8.46
CA ALA A 54 0.79 27.43 7.08
C ALA A 54 1.71 26.33 6.51
N VAL A 55 3.03 26.49 6.66
CA VAL A 55 4.01 25.50 6.20
C VAL A 55 3.79 24.14 6.84
N GLY A 56 3.54 24.08 8.16
CA GLY A 56 3.26 22.81 8.84
C GLY A 56 1.99 22.13 8.35
N HIS A 57 0.95 22.92 8.03
CA HIS A 57 -0.30 22.39 7.48
C HIS A 57 -0.16 21.91 6.03
N GLU A 58 0.54 22.66 5.19
CA GLU A 58 0.82 22.30 3.79
C GLU A 58 1.70 21.05 3.72
N TRP A 59 2.75 20.97 4.54
CA TRP A 59 3.61 19.80 4.61
C TRP A 59 2.84 18.57 5.13
N GLY A 60 2.05 18.74 6.19
CA GLY A 60 1.16 17.69 6.68
C GLY A 60 0.18 17.19 5.61
N THR A 61 -0.35 18.09 4.78
CA THR A 61 -1.24 17.72 3.67
C THR A 61 -0.52 16.88 2.61
N VAL A 62 0.70 17.28 2.22
CA VAL A 62 1.50 16.52 1.24
C VAL A 62 1.84 15.13 1.76
N LEU A 63 2.27 15.02 3.03
CA LEU A 63 2.54 13.74 3.68
C LEU A 63 1.28 12.87 3.75
N GLY A 64 0.13 13.44 4.11
CA GLY A 64 -1.14 12.72 4.14
C GLY A 64 -1.59 12.20 2.77
N LEU A 65 -1.34 12.96 1.70
CA LEU A 65 -1.59 12.50 0.33
C LEU A 65 -0.67 11.34 -0.06
N LEU A 66 0.63 11.43 0.28
CA LEU A 66 1.58 10.36 0.00
C LEU A 66 1.25 9.09 0.80
N ALA A 67 0.89 9.25 2.08
CA ALA A 67 0.42 8.19 2.94
C ALA A 67 -0.77 7.44 2.32
N GLY A 68 -1.81 8.17 1.93
CA GLY A 68 -3.00 7.60 1.28
C GLY A 68 -2.65 6.84 0.00
N ARG A 69 -1.76 7.39 -0.84
CA ARG A 69 -1.32 6.71 -2.07
C ARG A 69 -0.52 5.44 -1.77
N ALA A 70 0.38 5.45 -0.79
CA ALA A 70 1.13 4.25 -0.42
C ALA A 70 0.20 3.13 0.05
N THR A 71 -0.77 3.44 0.92
CA THR A 71 -1.79 2.50 1.36
C THR A 71 -2.67 1.98 0.21
N GLU A 72 -3.10 2.85 -0.70
CA GLU A 72 -3.90 2.46 -1.88
C GLU A 72 -3.15 1.50 -2.81
N VAL A 73 -1.87 1.78 -3.09
CA VAL A 73 -1.05 0.90 -3.93
C VAL A 73 -0.81 -0.44 -3.20
N GLY A 74 -0.51 -0.41 -1.91
CA GLY A 74 -0.37 -1.63 -1.09
C GLY A 74 -1.63 -2.49 -1.15
N ALA A 75 -2.81 -1.89 -0.91
CA ALA A 75 -4.09 -2.60 -1.00
C ALA A 75 -4.36 -3.19 -2.39
N THR A 76 -4.02 -2.44 -3.45
CA THR A 76 -4.16 -2.89 -4.84
C THR A 76 -3.29 -4.11 -5.13
N LEU A 77 -2.04 -4.10 -4.65
CA LEU A 77 -1.12 -5.23 -4.80
C LEU A 77 -1.60 -6.47 -4.03
N SER A 78 -2.03 -6.31 -2.78
CA SER A 78 -2.59 -7.42 -1.99
C SER A 78 -3.82 -8.03 -2.67
N ALA A 79 -4.72 -7.19 -3.21
CA ALA A 79 -5.89 -7.67 -3.95
C ALA A 79 -5.50 -8.44 -5.22
N ALA A 80 -4.50 -7.96 -5.95
CA ALA A 80 -3.98 -8.63 -7.14
C ALA A 80 -3.37 -10.00 -6.79
N VAL A 81 -2.54 -10.09 -5.74
CA VAL A 81 -1.95 -11.35 -5.29
C VAL A 81 -3.02 -12.35 -4.87
N ALA A 82 -4.03 -11.92 -4.11
CA ALA A 82 -5.15 -12.77 -3.73
C ALA A 82 -5.93 -13.29 -4.96
N GLY A 83 -6.15 -12.42 -5.96
CA GLY A 83 -6.75 -12.78 -7.24
C GLY A 83 -5.96 -13.85 -7.99
N TYR A 84 -4.63 -13.68 -8.09
CA TYR A 84 -3.76 -14.66 -8.73
C TYR A 84 -3.77 -16.01 -8.01
N ARG A 85 -3.67 -16.03 -6.67
CA ARG A 85 -3.74 -17.28 -5.89
C ARG A 85 -5.11 -17.97 -6.03
N ALA A 86 -6.20 -17.23 -6.17
CA ALA A 86 -7.52 -17.82 -6.41
C ALA A 86 -7.61 -18.47 -7.80
N LEU A 87 -7.10 -17.80 -8.84
CA LEU A 87 -7.03 -18.35 -10.19
C LEU A 87 -6.15 -19.61 -10.24
N ASP A 88 -4.99 -19.59 -9.59
CA ASP A 88 -4.09 -20.74 -9.54
C ASP A 88 -4.74 -21.97 -8.89
N ARG A 89 -5.42 -21.78 -7.75
CA ARG A 89 -6.21 -22.87 -7.12
C ARG A 89 -7.28 -23.43 -8.05
N SER A 90 -8.04 -22.55 -8.73
CA SER A 90 -9.08 -22.99 -9.66
C SER A 90 -8.50 -23.79 -10.85
N ALA A 91 -7.34 -23.39 -11.36
CA ALA A 91 -6.65 -24.11 -12.43
C ALA A 91 -6.14 -25.48 -11.95
N ALA A 92 -5.56 -25.54 -10.75
CA ALA A 92 -5.09 -26.78 -10.14
C ALA A 92 -6.24 -27.79 -9.93
N GLU A 93 -7.41 -27.33 -9.46
CA GLU A 93 -8.61 -28.14 -9.29
C GLU A 93 -9.12 -28.71 -10.63
N LEU A 94 -9.15 -27.89 -11.69
CA LEU A 94 -9.55 -28.34 -13.03
C LEU A 94 -8.62 -29.44 -13.58
N VAL A 95 -7.30 -29.26 -13.42
CA VAL A 95 -6.30 -30.22 -13.85
C VAL A 95 -6.40 -31.53 -13.05
N ALA A 96 -6.56 -31.43 -11.72
CA ALA A 96 -6.74 -32.60 -10.86
C ALA A 96 -8.01 -33.38 -11.23
N GLY A 97 -9.13 -32.69 -11.45
CA GLY A 97 -10.38 -33.30 -11.90
C GLY A 97 -10.28 -33.97 -13.28
N ALA A 98 -9.55 -33.36 -14.22
CA ALA A 98 -9.31 -33.95 -15.54
C ALA A 98 -8.48 -35.25 -15.45
N ARG A 99 -7.45 -35.28 -14.60
CA ARG A 99 -6.65 -36.50 -14.35
C ARG A 99 -7.48 -37.60 -13.69
N GLY A 100 -8.32 -37.25 -12.72
CA GLY A 100 -9.23 -38.21 -12.07
C GLY A 100 -10.19 -38.87 -13.06
N ARG A 101 -10.78 -38.10 -13.99
CA ARG A 101 -11.64 -38.64 -15.05
C ARG A 101 -10.90 -39.58 -16.00
N SER A 102 -9.67 -39.23 -16.39
CA SER A 102 -8.84 -40.08 -17.25
C SER A 102 -8.40 -41.39 -16.58
N ALA A 103 -8.28 -41.42 -15.25
CA ALA A 103 -7.91 -42.62 -14.50
C ALA A 103 -9.08 -43.60 -14.33
N VAL A 104 -10.32 -43.10 -14.23
CA VAL A 104 -11.54 -43.93 -14.11
C VAL A 104 -11.96 -44.54 -15.45
N ALA A 105 -11.57 -43.95 -16.57
CA ALA A 105 -11.89 -44.44 -17.92
C ALA A 105 -10.95 -45.57 -18.44
N ARG A 106 -10.05 -46.09 -17.60
CA ARG A 106 -9.03 -47.08 -17.96
C ARG A 106 -9.18 -48.36 -17.14
#